data_AF-A0A1C2GNM7-F1
#
_entry.id   AF-A0A1C2GNM7-F1
#
_cell.length_a   1.000
_cell.length_b   1.000
_cell.length_c   1.000
_cell.angle_alpha   90.00
_cell.angle_beta   90.00
_cell.angle_gamma   90.00
#
_symmetry.space_group_name_H-M   'P 1'
#
loop_
_entity.id
_entity.type
_entity.pdbx_description
1 polymer ?
#
loop_
_entity_poly.entity_id
_entity_poly.type
_entity_poly.pdbx_seq_one_letter_code
_entity_poly.pdbx_strand_id
1 'polypeptide(L)'
;MRNYKSYLFLALALFFVPTLHAEVVLPRVFTSGMVLQQGQPVPVWGTAAAGEQITVQFAGQTKKAVADTSGKWQVMLDVLKATVKGRDFTVQGTNTIVLHDVVVGEVWLCSGQSNMLYEMRKNSKVRKPDSLDKNSPVDEMDRPHSPDIRLFWVNQKNLKTTGNYLAKWESATQDSALRSFSAAGYFFAKKLNQELKVPVGIICAAISGSAIEPWAPYEVFTADPYFRLTGINSKADGKFYHTMIEPLAPFAIKGFLWYQGEANMTDDVIYDHKMNALINSWRKTWNDAALPFYYVEIVPYYYSQMKSTAVITPESLPAFWEVQQAALKIPNTGMIITTDLNDDIHNLHPPYKWEVGRRLALLALAKSYNKNIVYSGPVYQSMAIKGSTIELTFANVGKGLASKDGKPLTWFSIAGADGKFVKADAVIDGNKVIVSSPEVTNPAAVRFAWSEDAQPNLFNKDGLPAAPFRTNNPIKFSPN
;
A
#
# COMPACT_ATOMS: atom_id res chain seq x y z
N MET A 1 -59.46 35.10 -66.51
CA MET A 1 -58.15 35.43 -65.90
C MET A 1 -58.32 35.40 -64.39
N ARG A 2 -57.83 34.33 -63.73
CA ARG A 2 -58.11 34.02 -62.32
C ARG A 2 -56.87 34.37 -61.48
N ASN A 3 -57.08 35.15 -60.42
CA ASN A 3 -56.06 35.74 -59.55
C ASN A 3 -55.24 34.70 -58.78
N TYR A 4 -53.91 34.84 -58.78
CA TYR A 4 -53.02 34.22 -57.80
C TYR A 4 -52.40 35.33 -56.92
N LYS A 5 -52.89 35.44 -55.69
CA LYS A 5 -52.16 36.04 -54.58
C LYS A 5 -52.09 34.98 -53.49
N SER A 6 -50.97 34.27 -53.41
CA SER A 6 -50.66 33.37 -52.32
C SER A 6 -49.49 33.95 -51.54
N TYR A 7 -49.75 34.16 -50.26
CA TYR A 7 -48.89 34.77 -49.27
C TYR A 7 -47.59 33.97 -49.07
N LEU A 8 -46.45 34.60 -49.28
CA LEU A 8 -45.13 34.07 -48.88
C LEU A 8 -44.73 34.75 -47.55
N PHE A 9 -45.27 34.26 -46.44
CA PHE A 9 -44.74 34.51 -45.10
C PHE A 9 -44.26 33.16 -44.56
N LEU A 10 -43.02 32.79 -44.91
CA LEU A 10 -42.33 31.71 -44.20
C LEU A 10 -41.37 32.36 -43.20
N ALA A 11 -41.74 32.22 -41.93
CA ALA A 11 -41.07 32.77 -40.78
C ALA A 11 -39.62 32.29 -40.70
N LEU A 12 -38.70 33.26 -40.55
CA LEU A 12 -37.32 33.04 -40.16
C LEU A 12 -37.31 32.68 -38.66
N ALA A 13 -37.63 31.43 -38.33
CA ALA A 13 -37.45 30.91 -36.97
C ALA A 13 -35.95 30.69 -36.72
N LEU A 14 -35.28 31.72 -36.21
CA LEU A 14 -33.95 31.60 -35.60
C LEU A 14 -34.06 30.60 -34.43
N PHE A 15 -33.61 29.38 -34.66
CA PHE A 15 -33.35 28.40 -33.60
C PHE A 15 -32.23 28.95 -32.72
N PHE A 16 -32.59 29.64 -31.64
CA PHE A 16 -31.71 29.83 -30.49
C PHE A 16 -31.51 28.46 -29.86
N VAL A 17 -30.48 27.73 -30.30
CA VAL A 17 -29.99 26.56 -29.57
C VAL A 17 -29.17 27.11 -28.40
N PRO A 18 -29.63 26.98 -27.15
CA PRO A 18 -28.80 27.38 -26.01
C PRO A 18 -27.52 26.55 -26.07
N THR A 19 -26.37 27.23 -26.15
CA THR A 19 -25.09 26.58 -25.95
C THR A 19 -25.05 26.11 -24.50
N LEU A 20 -25.29 24.81 -24.28
CA LEU A 20 -24.94 24.16 -23.01
C LEU A 20 -23.43 24.25 -22.85
N HIS A 21 -22.97 25.27 -22.13
CA HIS A 21 -21.57 25.38 -21.72
C HIS A 21 -21.34 24.35 -20.62
N ALA A 22 -20.50 23.36 -20.90
CA ALA A 22 -20.05 22.44 -19.87
C ALA A 22 -19.16 23.21 -18.89
N GLU A 23 -19.55 23.23 -17.61
CA GLU A 23 -18.75 23.85 -16.55
C GLU A 23 -17.41 23.13 -16.38
N VAL A 24 -16.40 23.84 -15.87
CA VAL A 24 -15.17 23.21 -15.39
C VAL A 24 -15.51 22.28 -14.23
N VAL A 25 -15.07 21.02 -14.34
CA VAL A 25 -15.25 19.98 -13.32
C VAL A 25 -13.89 19.41 -12.96
N LEU A 26 -13.60 19.37 -11.66
CA LEU A 26 -12.42 18.69 -11.13
C LEU A 26 -12.73 17.23 -10.74
N PRO A 27 -11.76 16.32 -10.88
CA PRO A 27 -11.81 14.99 -10.29
C PRO A 27 -12.02 15.07 -8.78
N ARG A 28 -12.72 14.08 -8.22
CA ARG A 28 -13.15 14.06 -6.80
C ARG A 28 -12.00 13.99 -5.78
N VAL A 29 -10.78 13.75 -6.21
CA VAL A 29 -9.59 13.83 -5.34
C VAL A 29 -9.23 15.28 -4.99
N PHE A 30 -9.62 16.25 -5.82
CA PHE A 30 -9.44 17.67 -5.55
C PHE A 30 -10.62 18.22 -4.75
N THR A 31 -10.44 18.36 -3.44
CA THR A 31 -11.42 18.99 -2.55
C THR A 31 -10.71 19.91 -1.54
N SER A 32 -11.47 20.79 -0.89
CA SER A 32 -10.97 21.57 0.24
C SER A 32 -10.38 20.64 1.32
N GLY A 33 -9.34 21.09 2.01
CA GLY A 33 -8.64 20.25 2.97
C GLY A 33 -7.69 19.23 2.35
N MET A 34 -7.44 19.22 1.03
CA MET A 34 -6.46 18.28 0.44
C MET A 34 -5.00 18.59 0.81
N VAL A 35 -4.13 17.60 0.63
CA VAL A 35 -2.67 17.76 0.66
C VAL A 35 -2.15 17.58 -0.77
N LEU A 36 -1.40 18.56 -1.27
CA LEU A 36 -0.64 18.42 -2.52
C LEU A 36 0.78 17.93 -2.21
N GLN A 37 1.28 17.01 -3.02
CA GLN A 37 2.60 16.44 -2.85
C GLN A 37 3.71 17.48 -3.10
N GLN A 38 4.67 17.52 -2.19
CA GLN A 38 5.87 18.35 -2.31
C GLN A 38 6.97 17.66 -3.12
N GLY A 39 7.98 18.44 -3.53
CA GLY A 39 9.23 17.89 -4.06
C GLY A 39 9.15 17.34 -5.49
N GLN A 40 7.99 17.45 -6.15
CA GLN A 40 7.80 17.13 -7.55
C GLN A 40 6.75 18.05 -8.20
N PRO A 41 6.73 18.17 -9.54
CA PRO A 41 5.64 18.85 -10.23
C PRO A 41 4.28 18.22 -9.90
N VAL A 42 3.25 19.05 -9.75
CA VAL A 42 1.91 18.59 -9.38
C VAL A 42 0.96 18.78 -10.55
N PRO A 43 0.44 17.69 -11.16
CA PRO A 43 -0.58 17.79 -12.19
C PRO A 43 -1.91 18.21 -11.57
N VAL A 44 -2.59 19.11 -12.27
CA VAL A 44 -3.97 19.52 -11.98
C VAL A 44 -4.73 19.36 -13.27
N TRP A 45 -5.83 18.60 -13.25
CA TRP A 45 -6.59 18.26 -14.44
C TRP A 45 -8.08 18.27 -14.16
N GLY A 46 -8.86 18.24 -15.22
CA GLY A 46 -10.31 18.15 -15.16
C GLY A 46 -10.93 18.07 -16.54
N THR A 47 -12.24 18.33 -16.58
CA THR A 47 -13.01 18.47 -17.81
C THR A 47 -13.62 19.87 -17.88
N ALA A 48 -13.86 20.38 -19.08
CA ALA A 48 -14.53 21.65 -19.37
C ALA A 48 -15.10 21.61 -20.80
N ALA A 49 -15.75 22.69 -21.27
CA ALA A 49 -16.14 22.77 -22.66
C ALA A 49 -14.91 22.79 -23.59
N ALA A 50 -14.99 22.14 -24.76
CA ALA A 50 -13.88 22.11 -25.71
C ALA A 50 -13.46 23.54 -26.12
N GLY A 51 -12.16 23.83 -26.10
CA GLY A 51 -11.60 25.15 -26.40
C GLY A 51 -11.68 26.16 -25.25
N GLU A 52 -12.27 25.80 -24.11
CA GLU A 52 -12.33 26.67 -22.93
C GLU A 52 -10.92 26.93 -22.37
N GLN A 53 -10.67 28.17 -21.96
CA GLN A 53 -9.43 28.55 -21.27
C GLN A 53 -9.58 28.36 -19.77
N ILE A 54 -8.69 27.56 -19.18
CA ILE A 54 -8.65 27.30 -17.74
C ILE A 54 -7.41 27.97 -17.16
N THR A 55 -7.58 28.70 -16.05
CA THR A 55 -6.49 29.25 -15.24
C THR A 55 -6.50 28.61 -13.86
N VAL A 56 -5.36 28.06 -13.43
CA VAL A 56 -5.16 27.49 -12.10
C VAL A 56 -4.20 28.38 -11.31
N GLN A 57 -4.59 28.75 -10.10
CA GLN A 57 -3.80 29.57 -9.19
C GLN A 57 -3.62 28.85 -7.85
N PHE A 58 -2.36 28.69 -7.44
CA PHE A 58 -2.01 28.14 -6.14
C PHE A 58 -0.59 28.53 -5.73
N ALA A 59 -0.40 28.84 -4.45
CA ALA A 59 0.92 29.13 -3.88
C ALA A 59 1.76 30.17 -4.66
N GLY A 60 1.11 31.20 -5.21
CA GLY A 60 1.75 32.26 -6.00
C GLY A 60 2.03 31.89 -7.46
N GLN A 61 1.72 30.66 -7.88
CA GLN A 61 1.79 30.24 -9.28
C GLN A 61 0.47 30.55 -10.00
N THR A 62 0.57 30.86 -11.29
CA THR A 62 -0.56 30.92 -12.23
C THR A 62 -0.21 30.07 -13.44
N LYS A 63 -0.99 29.03 -13.72
CA LYS A 63 -0.83 28.16 -14.88
C LYS A 63 -2.10 28.19 -15.73
N LYS A 64 -1.98 28.06 -17.04
CA LYS A 64 -3.11 28.09 -17.98
C LYS A 64 -3.11 26.86 -18.87
N ALA A 65 -4.29 26.39 -19.21
CA ALA A 65 -4.52 25.33 -20.19
C ALA A 65 -5.73 25.66 -21.06
N VAL A 66 -5.84 24.97 -22.18
CA VAL A 66 -7.05 24.96 -23.02
C VAL A 66 -7.59 23.54 -23.01
N ALA A 67 -8.90 23.40 -22.81
CA ALA A 67 -9.55 22.10 -22.91
C ALA A 67 -9.51 21.59 -24.36
N ASP A 68 -9.09 20.35 -24.54
CA ASP A 68 -8.98 19.70 -25.84
C ASP A 68 -10.37 19.41 -26.45
N THR A 69 -10.38 18.79 -27.63
CA THR A 69 -11.61 18.43 -28.34
C THR A 69 -12.48 17.40 -27.59
N SER A 70 -11.90 16.67 -26.63
CA SER A 70 -12.61 15.78 -25.72
C SER A 70 -13.05 16.44 -24.41
N GLY A 71 -12.77 17.74 -24.25
CA GLY A 71 -13.05 18.53 -23.07
C GLY A 71 -12.05 18.34 -21.93
N LYS A 72 -10.95 17.59 -22.13
CA LYS A 72 -9.94 17.37 -21.08
C LYS A 72 -8.93 18.51 -21.07
N TRP A 73 -8.49 18.90 -19.88
CA TRP A 73 -7.43 19.87 -19.70
C TRP A 73 -6.50 19.45 -18.56
N GLN A 74 -5.25 19.90 -18.63
CA GLN A 74 -4.26 19.69 -17.56
C GLN A 74 -3.26 20.85 -17.53
N VAL A 75 -2.85 21.23 -16.33
CA VAL A 75 -1.69 22.07 -16.07
C VAL A 75 -0.71 21.34 -15.14
N MET A 76 0.56 21.76 -15.17
CA MET A 76 1.57 21.33 -14.21
C MET A 76 1.94 22.51 -13.32
N LEU A 77 1.67 22.40 -12.02
CA LEU A 77 2.27 23.29 -11.03
C LEU A 77 3.75 22.91 -10.88
N ASP A 78 4.60 23.94 -10.77
CA ASP A 78 6.01 23.75 -10.46
C ASP A 78 6.17 23.18 -9.05
N VAL A 79 7.35 22.63 -8.76
CA VAL A 79 7.66 21.99 -7.48
C VAL A 79 7.24 22.85 -6.30
N LEU A 80 6.36 22.31 -5.46
CA LEU A 80 5.86 22.97 -4.26
C LEU A 80 6.72 22.64 -3.05
N LYS A 81 6.85 23.60 -2.13
CA LYS A 81 7.49 23.42 -0.81
C LYS A 81 6.43 23.13 0.24
N ALA A 82 6.70 22.20 1.15
CA ALA A 82 5.78 21.90 2.24
C ALA A 82 5.42 23.14 3.07
N THR A 83 4.16 23.18 3.52
CA THR A 83 3.63 24.24 4.36
C THR A 83 2.40 23.73 5.10
N VAL A 84 2.36 23.93 6.42
CA VAL A 84 1.16 23.67 7.26
C VAL A 84 0.10 24.76 7.09
N LYS A 85 0.48 25.95 6.58
CA LYS A 85 -0.45 27.04 6.32
C LYS A 85 -1.32 26.69 5.10
N GLY A 86 -2.60 26.42 5.35
CA GLY A 86 -3.63 26.26 4.33
C GLY A 86 -3.76 27.50 3.43
N ARG A 87 -4.06 27.27 2.16
CA ARG A 87 -4.22 28.31 1.14
C ARG A 87 -5.41 27.99 0.24
N ASP A 88 -5.96 29.01 -0.39
CA ASP A 88 -6.94 28.82 -1.44
C ASP A 88 -6.26 28.33 -2.72
N PHE A 89 -6.91 27.37 -3.35
CA PHE A 89 -6.58 26.83 -4.66
C PHE A 89 -7.73 27.17 -5.60
N THR A 90 -7.46 27.95 -6.64
CA THR A 90 -8.49 28.48 -7.54
C THR A 90 -8.35 27.90 -8.93
N VAL A 91 -9.44 27.42 -9.49
CA VAL A 91 -9.56 27.03 -10.90
C VAL A 91 -10.64 27.89 -11.53
N GLN A 92 -10.27 28.64 -12.56
CA GLN A 92 -11.13 29.61 -13.22
C GLN A 92 -11.25 29.28 -14.71
N GLY A 93 -12.48 29.09 -15.17
CA GLY A 93 -12.89 29.06 -16.57
C GLY A 93 -14.16 29.88 -16.73
N THR A 94 -15.20 29.30 -17.33
CA THR A 94 -16.56 29.83 -17.38
C THR A 94 -17.21 29.91 -16.00
N ASN A 95 -16.90 28.95 -15.13
CA ASN A 95 -17.17 28.97 -13.68
C ASN A 95 -15.86 29.10 -12.89
N THR A 96 -15.98 29.40 -11.59
CA THR A 96 -14.83 29.45 -10.66
C THR A 96 -15.00 28.44 -9.55
N ILE A 97 -14.02 27.57 -9.37
CA ILE A 97 -13.90 26.64 -8.24
C ILE A 97 -12.83 27.18 -7.29
N VAL A 98 -13.17 27.33 -6.01
CA VAL A 98 -12.22 27.66 -4.95
C VAL A 98 -12.22 26.52 -3.94
N LEU A 99 -11.05 25.88 -3.78
CA LEU A 99 -10.82 24.87 -2.74
C LEU A 99 -10.04 25.52 -1.61
N HIS A 100 -10.59 25.44 -0.40
CA HIS A 100 -10.05 26.10 0.78
C HIS A 100 -9.14 25.16 1.58
N ASP A 101 -8.28 25.76 2.40
CA ASP A 101 -7.38 25.04 3.29
C ASP A 101 -6.59 23.95 2.57
N VAL A 102 -5.98 24.25 1.43
CA VAL A 102 -5.08 23.32 0.73
C VAL A 102 -3.67 23.49 1.27
N VAL A 103 -3.05 22.39 1.73
CA VAL A 103 -1.67 22.37 2.23
C VAL A 103 -0.75 21.61 1.30
N VAL A 104 0.56 21.76 1.51
CA VAL A 104 1.59 21.04 0.75
C VAL A 104 2.40 20.18 1.71
N GLY A 105 2.61 18.91 1.36
CA GLY A 105 3.29 17.94 2.20
C GLY A 105 3.55 16.63 1.47
N GLU A 106 3.45 15.51 2.18
CA GLU A 106 3.59 14.17 1.60
C GLU A 106 2.22 13.54 1.35
N VAL A 107 2.07 12.79 0.27
CA VAL A 107 0.85 12.08 -0.09
C VAL A 107 1.18 10.63 -0.40
N TRP A 108 0.52 9.70 0.29
CA TRP A 108 0.68 8.27 0.05
C TRP A 108 -0.68 7.63 -0.26
N LEU A 109 -0.66 6.54 -1.03
CA LEU A 109 -1.86 5.75 -1.33
C LEU A 109 -1.71 4.36 -0.71
N CYS A 110 -2.61 4.00 0.21
CA CYS A 110 -2.69 2.67 0.78
C CYS A 110 -3.86 1.85 0.22
N SER A 111 -3.62 0.58 -0.07
CA SER A 111 -4.58 -0.32 -0.71
C SER A 111 -4.38 -1.78 -0.31
N GLY A 112 -5.26 -2.65 -0.77
CA GLY A 112 -5.29 -4.07 -0.47
C GLY A 112 -6.64 -4.50 0.05
N GLN A 113 -6.64 -5.38 1.06
CA GLN A 113 -7.86 -6.03 1.55
C GLN A 113 -8.20 -5.69 3.00
N SER A 114 -8.85 -6.62 3.71
CA SER A 114 -9.43 -6.42 5.04
C SER A 114 -8.43 -5.93 6.09
N ASN A 115 -7.17 -6.37 6.03
CA ASN A 115 -6.14 -5.94 6.96
C ASN A 115 -5.63 -4.51 6.66
N MET A 116 -5.62 -4.05 5.40
CA MET A 116 -5.45 -2.62 5.09
C MET A 116 -6.69 -1.81 5.51
N LEU A 117 -7.89 -2.35 5.29
CA LEU A 117 -9.17 -1.72 5.61
C LEU A 117 -9.49 -1.72 7.11
N TYR A 118 -8.64 -2.30 7.95
CA TYR A 118 -8.89 -2.42 9.39
C TYR A 118 -9.05 -1.04 10.02
N GLU A 119 -10.27 -0.73 10.46
CA GLU A 119 -10.67 0.61 10.89
C GLU A 119 -10.10 0.96 12.27
N MET A 120 -9.70 2.22 12.48
CA MET A 120 -9.18 2.71 13.78
C MET A 120 -10.11 2.40 14.96
N ARG A 121 -11.43 2.48 14.80
CA ARG A 121 -12.41 2.16 15.86
C ARG A 121 -12.32 0.72 16.38
N LYS A 122 -11.68 -0.19 15.66
CA LYS A 122 -11.50 -1.57 16.13
C LYS A 122 -10.38 -1.68 17.18
N ASN A 123 -9.45 -0.73 17.23
CA ASN A 123 -8.40 -0.70 18.24
C ASN A 123 -8.96 -0.56 19.66
N SER A 124 -10.10 0.13 19.84
CA SER A 124 -10.71 0.29 21.18
C SER A 124 -11.24 -1.01 21.79
N LYS A 125 -11.33 -2.09 20.99
CA LYS A 125 -11.76 -3.43 21.45
C LYS A 125 -10.60 -4.32 21.86
N VAL A 126 -9.36 -3.83 21.74
CA VAL A 126 -8.15 -4.58 22.04
C VAL A 126 -7.87 -4.49 23.52
N ARG A 127 -7.47 -5.60 24.14
CA ARG A 127 -7.03 -5.58 25.54
C ARG A 127 -5.90 -4.57 25.68
N LYS A 128 -6.06 -3.64 26.62
CA LYS A 128 -5.02 -2.67 26.93
C LYS A 128 -3.80 -3.42 27.48
N PRO A 129 -2.58 -3.14 27.00
CA PRO A 129 -1.38 -3.66 27.65
C PRO A 129 -1.40 -3.26 29.13
N ASP A 130 -1.01 -4.16 30.04
CA ASP A 130 -0.98 -3.87 31.48
C ASP A 130 0.08 -2.80 31.86
N SER A 131 0.83 -2.28 30.88
CA SER A 131 1.82 -1.23 31.06
C SER A 131 1.18 0.14 31.32
N LEU A 132 1.69 0.86 32.32
CA LEU A 132 1.38 2.26 32.65
C LEU A 132 1.79 3.29 31.55
N ASP A 133 2.07 2.82 30.32
CA ASP A 133 2.43 3.69 29.21
C ASP A 133 1.19 4.48 28.74
N LYS A 134 1.17 5.77 29.09
CA LYS A 134 0.14 6.73 28.70
C LYS A 134 0.02 6.88 27.17
N ASN A 135 0.96 6.32 26.39
CA ASN A 135 1.03 6.40 24.93
C ASN A 135 0.64 5.11 24.19
N SER A 136 -0.06 4.17 24.83
CA SER A 136 -0.61 2.97 24.16
C SER A 136 -1.33 3.30 22.84
N PRO A 137 -1.04 2.61 21.72
CA PRO A 137 -1.74 2.78 20.45
C PRO A 137 -3.23 2.45 20.49
N VAL A 138 -3.67 1.71 21.51
CA VAL A 138 -5.09 1.39 21.75
C VAL A 138 -5.88 2.62 22.15
N ASP A 139 -5.27 3.51 22.94
CA ASP A 139 -5.90 4.76 23.41
C ASP A 139 -5.68 5.92 22.42
N GLU A 140 -5.27 5.61 21.18
CA GLU A 140 -4.96 6.64 20.20
C GLU A 140 -6.17 7.54 19.93
N MET A 141 -7.37 6.96 19.85
CA MET A 141 -8.63 7.68 19.62
C MET A 141 -9.02 8.63 20.77
N ASP A 142 -8.39 8.52 21.93
CA ASP A 142 -8.70 9.32 23.12
C ASP A 142 -7.77 10.56 23.24
N ARG A 143 -6.89 10.77 22.24
CA ARG A 143 -5.87 11.83 22.26
C ARG A 143 -6.19 12.94 21.25
N PRO A 144 -5.66 14.17 21.48
CA PRO A 144 -5.67 15.20 20.44
C PRO A 144 -4.86 14.74 19.21
N HIS A 145 -5.46 14.90 18.04
CA HIS A 145 -4.84 14.54 16.76
C HIS A 145 -4.26 15.77 16.04
N SER A 146 -3.28 15.54 15.17
CA SER A 146 -2.69 16.61 14.37
C SER A 146 -3.61 16.98 13.20
N PRO A 147 -3.91 18.28 12.98
CA PRO A 147 -4.63 18.72 11.79
C PRO A 147 -3.81 18.56 10.51
N ASP A 148 -2.50 18.33 10.63
CA ASP A 148 -1.56 18.13 9.52
C ASP A 148 -1.65 16.72 8.92
N ILE A 149 -2.41 15.80 9.54
CA ILE A 149 -2.71 14.49 8.95
C ILE A 149 -4.09 14.57 8.30
N ARG A 150 -4.15 14.29 7.00
CA ARG A 150 -5.38 14.40 6.21
C ARG A 150 -5.70 13.08 5.53
N LEU A 151 -6.96 12.68 5.66
CA LEU A 151 -7.44 11.35 5.33
C LEU A 151 -8.35 11.46 4.10
N PHE A 152 -8.11 10.64 3.09
CA PHE A 152 -8.99 10.54 1.93
C PHE A 152 -9.43 9.09 1.75
N TRP A 153 -10.70 8.83 2.03
CA TRP A 153 -11.27 7.50 1.86
C TRP A 153 -11.85 7.33 0.45
N VAL A 154 -11.37 6.32 -0.27
CA VAL A 154 -11.92 5.93 -1.57
C VAL A 154 -13.06 4.94 -1.38
N ASN A 155 -14.27 5.37 -1.71
CA ASN A 155 -15.45 4.52 -1.67
C ASN A 155 -15.83 4.08 -3.09
N GLN A 156 -15.99 2.77 -3.31
CA GLN A 156 -16.36 2.18 -4.61
C GLN A 156 -17.61 2.80 -5.24
N LYS A 157 -18.60 3.20 -4.44
CA LYS A 157 -19.83 3.82 -4.95
C LYS A 157 -19.61 5.28 -5.40
N ASN A 158 -18.59 5.93 -4.86
CA ASN A 158 -18.40 7.38 -4.96
C ASN A 158 -17.55 7.82 -6.17
N LEU A 159 -16.79 6.91 -6.79
CA LEU A 159 -15.99 7.25 -7.99
C LEU A 159 -16.69 6.87 -9.31
N LYS A 160 -17.79 6.09 -9.26
CA LYS A 160 -18.60 5.72 -10.43
C LYS A 160 -19.79 6.65 -10.74
N THR A 161 -20.28 7.43 -9.78
CA THR A 161 -21.57 8.14 -9.90
C THR A 161 -21.42 9.66 -9.80
N THR A 162 -22.15 10.39 -10.64
CA THR A 162 -22.51 11.79 -10.40
C THR A 162 -23.58 11.84 -9.30
N GLY A 163 -23.20 12.21 -8.07
CA GLY A 163 -24.11 12.28 -6.91
C GLY A 163 -23.42 12.73 -5.61
N ASN A 164 -24.23 13.06 -4.58
CA ASN A 164 -23.85 13.87 -3.39
C ASN A 164 -22.93 13.23 -2.34
N TYR A 165 -22.46 12.00 -2.51
CA TYR A 165 -21.39 11.47 -1.65
C TYR A 165 -20.04 11.84 -2.25
N LEU A 166 -19.56 13.03 -1.89
CA LEU A 166 -18.27 13.55 -2.29
C LEU A 166 -17.18 12.76 -1.55
N ALA A 167 -16.27 12.13 -2.29
CA ALA A 167 -14.97 11.79 -1.70
C ALA A 167 -14.36 13.12 -1.24
N LYS A 168 -14.00 13.22 0.04
CA LYS A 168 -13.49 14.46 0.63
C LYS A 168 -12.26 14.16 1.47
N TRP A 169 -11.33 15.12 1.48
CA TRP A 169 -10.26 15.11 2.45
C TRP A 169 -10.80 15.55 3.80
N GLU A 170 -10.54 14.75 4.82
CA GLU A 170 -10.93 15.04 6.20
C GLU A 170 -9.68 15.15 7.06
N SER A 171 -9.67 16.13 7.97
CA SER A 171 -8.62 16.20 8.98
C SER A 171 -8.74 15.01 9.94
N ALA A 172 -7.60 14.47 10.39
CA ALA A 172 -7.59 13.44 11.42
C ALA A 172 -8.16 13.91 12.77
N THR A 173 -8.38 15.22 12.96
CA THR A 173 -9.10 15.76 14.13
C THR A 173 -10.61 15.50 14.06
N GLN A 174 -11.15 15.15 12.89
CA GLN A 174 -12.55 14.79 12.75
C GLN A 174 -12.75 13.34 13.21
N ASP A 175 -13.33 13.19 14.40
CA ASP A 175 -13.47 11.91 15.10
C ASP A 175 -14.15 10.83 14.23
N SER A 176 -15.23 11.16 13.53
CA SER A 176 -15.95 10.20 12.66
C SER A 176 -15.11 9.71 11.48
N ALA A 177 -14.33 10.61 10.86
CA ALA A 177 -13.44 10.30 9.75
C ALA A 177 -12.33 9.37 10.21
N LEU A 178 -11.64 9.75 11.30
CA LEU A 178 -10.55 8.96 11.86
C LEU A 178 -11.02 7.57 12.30
N ARG A 179 -12.13 7.46 13.03
CA ARG A 179 -12.70 6.18 13.51
C ARG A 179 -12.91 5.18 12.39
N SER A 180 -13.33 5.67 11.24
CA SER A 180 -13.65 4.83 10.09
C SER A 180 -12.43 4.52 9.24
N PHE A 181 -11.33 5.28 9.35
CA PHE A 181 -10.17 5.17 8.47
C PHE A 181 -9.27 3.97 8.76
N SER A 182 -8.44 3.59 7.77
CA SER A 182 -7.42 2.54 7.91
C SER A 182 -6.45 2.84 9.06
N ALA A 183 -6.37 1.94 10.03
CA ALA A 183 -5.44 2.04 11.14
C ALA A 183 -3.99 1.98 10.65
N ALA A 184 -3.66 1.04 9.76
CA ALA A 184 -2.30 0.94 9.20
C ALA A 184 -1.91 2.22 8.45
N GLY A 185 -2.80 2.76 7.61
CA GLY A 185 -2.58 4.01 6.88
C GLY A 185 -2.44 5.22 7.83
N TYR A 186 -3.27 5.30 8.87
CA TYR A 186 -3.19 6.36 9.87
C TYR A 186 -1.86 6.35 10.63
N PHE A 187 -1.47 5.20 11.20
CA PHE A 187 -0.23 5.11 11.98
C PHE A 187 1.02 5.30 11.11
N PHE A 188 0.96 4.91 9.84
CA PHE A 188 1.97 5.28 8.84
C PHE A 188 2.09 6.80 8.70
N ALA A 189 0.96 7.48 8.43
CA ALA A 189 0.93 8.93 8.24
C ALA A 189 1.37 9.68 9.50
N LYS A 190 0.95 9.21 10.68
CA LYS A 190 1.37 9.74 11.99
C LYS A 190 2.88 9.66 12.16
N LYS A 191 3.49 8.51 11.89
CA LYS A 191 4.95 8.33 12.01
C LYS A 191 5.69 9.22 11.02
N LEU A 192 5.25 9.33 9.77
CA LEU A 192 5.86 10.25 8.80
C LEU A 192 5.73 11.72 9.23
N ASN A 193 4.55 12.16 9.65
CA ASN A 193 4.33 13.53 10.13
C ASN A 193 5.23 13.86 11.33
N GLN A 194 5.39 12.92 12.27
CA GLN A 194 6.27 13.07 13.42
C GLN A 194 7.75 13.22 13.04
N GLU A 195 8.22 12.51 12.02
CA GLU A 195 9.64 12.46 11.62
C GLU A 195 10.01 13.54 10.60
N LEU A 196 9.09 13.86 9.68
CA LEU A 196 9.32 14.81 8.61
C LEU A 196 8.85 16.23 8.97
N LYS A 197 7.96 16.38 9.96
CA LYS A 197 7.38 17.66 10.40
C LYS A 197 6.70 18.44 9.26
N VAL A 198 6.00 17.71 8.39
CA VAL A 198 5.23 18.26 7.26
C VAL A 198 3.83 17.64 7.25
N PRO A 199 2.84 18.28 6.61
CA PRO A 199 1.54 17.66 6.38
C PRO A 199 1.66 16.31 5.68
N VAL A 200 0.81 15.37 6.04
CA VAL A 200 0.74 14.04 5.41
C VAL A 200 -0.70 13.74 5.02
N GLY A 201 -0.93 13.63 3.71
CA GLY A 201 -2.14 13.08 3.13
C GLY A 201 -2.01 11.56 2.97
N ILE A 202 -3.02 10.82 3.40
CA ILE A 202 -3.11 9.38 3.17
C ILE A 202 -4.43 9.04 2.48
N ILE A 203 -4.32 8.45 1.30
CA ILE A 203 -5.44 7.98 0.49
C ILE A 203 -5.64 6.49 0.78
N CYS A 204 -6.83 6.05 1.18
CA CYS A 204 -7.13 4.64 1.41
C CYS A 204 -8.13 4.10 0.39
N ALA A 205 -7.70 3.12 -0.41
CA ALA A 205 -8.51 2.39 -1.37
C ALA A 205 -8.38 0.87 -1.12
N ALA A 206 -9.18 0.30 -0.23
CA ALA A 206 -9.06 -1.11 0.16
C ALA A 206 -10.42 -1.82 0.24
N ILE A 207 -10.46 -3.13 -0.05
CA ILE A 207 -11.69 -3.92 -0.13
C ILE A 207 -11.53 -5.27 0.55
N SER A 208 -12.33 -5.51 1.59
CA SER A 208 -12.32 -6.78 2.33
C SER A 208 -12.53 -7.98 1.41
N GLY A 209 -11.70 -9.01 1.57
CA GLY A 209 -11.80 -10.26 0.81
C GLY A 209 -11.40 -10.19 -0.66
N SER A 210 -10.85 -9.06 -1.14
CA SER A 210 -10.37 -8.97 -2.51
C SER A 210 -9.08 -9.76 -2.71
N ALA A 211 -9.05 -10.59 -3.74
CA ALA A 211 -7.80 -11.07 -4.34
C ALA A 211 -7.08 -9.93 -5.11
N ILE A 212 -5.86 -10.14 -5.57
CA ILE A 212 -5.01 -9.13 -6.23
C ILE A 212 -5.50 -8.73 -7.64
N GLU A 213 -6.21 -9.61 -8.34
CA GLU A 213 -6.48 -9.51 -9.78
C GLU A 213 -7.43 -8.36 -10.16
N PRO A 214 -8.49 -8.03 -9.39
CA PRO A 214 -9.33 -6.87 -9.67
C PRO A 214 -8.61 -5.52 -9.48
N TRP A 215 -7.40 -5.51 -8.90
CA TRP A 215 -6.62 -4.29 -8.62
C TRP A 215 -5.66 -3.89 -9.73
N ALA A 216 -5.55 -4.66 -10.80
CA ALA A 216 -4.79 -4.28 -12.00
C ALA A 216 -5.64 -4.45 -13.27
N PRO A 217 -5.33 -3.71 -14.36
CA PRO A 217 -6.00 -3.91 -15.64
C PRO A 217 -5.89 -5.35 -16.14
N TYR A 218 -6.90 -5.86 -16.83
CA TYR A 218 -6.87 -7.24 -17.33
C TYR A 218 -5.68 -7.48 -18.28
N GLU A 219 -5.36 -6.50 -19.12
CA GLU A 219 -4.32 -6.57 -20.14
C GLU A 219 -2.91 -6.74 -19.57
N VAL A 220 -2.65 -6.35 -18.31
CA VAL A 220 -1.31 -6.50 -17.74
C VAL A 220 -1.01 -7.95 -17.37
N PHE A 221 -2.04 -8.74 -17.06
CA PHE A 221 -1.89 -10.17 -16.82
C PHE A 221 -1.72 -10.93 -18.13
N THR A 222 -2.50 -10.61 -19.17
CA THR A 222 -2.39 -11.29 -20.47
C THR A 222 -1.10 -10.94 -21.22
N ALA A 223 -0.51 -9.77 -20.94
CA ALA A 223 0.79 -9.39 -21.46
C ALA A 223 1.97 -10.13 -20.80
N ASP A 224 1.82 -10.56 -19.54
CA ASP A 224 2.90 -11.25 -18.82
C ASP A 224 3.15 -12.66 -19.43
N PRO A 225 4.42 -13.01 -19.74
CA PRO A 225 4.76 -14.29 -20.36
C PRO A 225 4.27 -15.51 -19.60
N TYR A 226 4.23 -15.48 -18.26
CA TYR A 226 3.79 -16.62 -17.46
C TYR A 226 2.33 -16.98 -17.74
N PHE A 227 1.42 -15.99 -17.70
CA PHE A 227 0.00 -16.24 -17.98
C PHE A 227 -0.23 -16.65 -19.43
N ARG A 228 0.51 -16.05 -20.37
CA ARG A 228 0.43 -16.40 -21.79
C ARG A 228 0.86 -17.83 -22.08
N LEU A 229 1.96 -18.27 -21.47
CA LEU A 229 2.55 -19.59 -21.72
C LEU A 229 1.84 -20.71 -20.95
N THR A 230 1.31 -20.43 -19.75
CA THR A 230 0.59 -21.42 -18.95
C THR A 230 -0.89 -21.54 -19.35
N GLY A 231 -1.45 -20.54 -20.03
CA GLY A 231 -2.88 -20.49 -20.36
C GLY A 231 -3.79 -20.26 -19.15
N ILE A 232 -3.22 -19.95 -17.98
CA ILE A 232 -3.98 -19.66 -16.76
C ILE A 232 -4.72 -18.34 -16.96
N ASN A 233 -6.05 -18.38 -16.89
CA ASN A 233 -6.85 -17.17 -16.82
C ASN A 233 -6.68 -16.54 -15.43
N SER A 234 -6.13 -15.32 -15.38
CA SER A 234 -5.97 -14.58 -14.12
C SER A 234 -7.29 -14.28 -13.41
N LYS A 235 -8.44 -14.40 -14.10
CA LYS A 235 -9.75 -13.94 -13.64
C LYS A 235 -9.78 -12.44 -13.32
N ALA A 236 -8.79 -11.68 -13.80
CA ALA A 236 -8.73 -10.24 -13.62
C ALA A 236 -9.83 -9.56 -14.44
N ASP A 237 -10.53 -8.62 -13.83
CA ASP A 237 -11.54 -7.78 -14.48
C ASP A 237 -11.24 -6.28 -14.33
N GLY A 238 -10.14 -5.93 -13.64
CA GLY A 238 -9.78 -4.54 -13.32
C GLY A 238 -10.83 -3.80 -12.51
N LYS A 239 -11.81 -4.50 -11.90
CA LYS A 239 -12.99 -3.87 -11.30
C LYS A 239 -12.63 -2.82 -10.25
N PHE A 240 -11.66 -3.09 -9.38
CA PHE A 240 -11.24 -2.14 -8.35
C PHE A 240 -10.21 -1.16 -8.87
N TYR A 241 -9.37 -1.57 -9.82
CA TYR A 241 -8.46 -0.68 -10.53
C TYR A 241 -9.20 0.50 -11.18
N HIS A 242 -10.12 0.23 -12.11
CA HIS A 242 -10.83 1.27 -12.89
C HIS A 242 -11.71 2.18 -12.01
N THR A 243 -12.07 1.71 -10.82
CA THR A 243 -13.08 2.38 -9.99
C THR A 243 -12.51 3.01 -8.74
N MET A 244 -11.28 2.66 -8.34
CA MET A 244 -10.67 3.12 -7.09
C MET A 244 -9.25 3.63 -7.26
N ILE A 245 -8.51 3.17 -8.27
CA ILE A 245 -7.10 3.48 -8.46
C ILE A 245 -6.91 4.42 -9.65
N GLU A 246 -7.36 4.00 -10.83
CA GLU A 246 -7.25 4.78 -12.07
C GLU A 246 -7.82 6.20 -11.96
N PRO A 247 -8.99 6.44 -11.32
CA PRO A 247 -9.52 7.81 -11.21
C PRO A 247 -8.70 8.75 -10.32
N LEU A 248 -7.76 8.23 -9.54
CA LEU A 248 -6.86 9.04 -8.72
C LEU A 248 -5.67 9.54 -9.53
N ALA A 249 -5.30 8.86 -10.60
CA ALA A 249 -4.19 9.31 -11.42
C ALA A 249 -4.60 10.50 -12.30
N PRO A 250 -3.69 11.46 -12.56
CA PRO A 250 -2.28 11.48 -12.13
C PRO A 250 -2.02 12.22 -10.80
N PHE A 251 -2.91 12.22 -9.79
CA PHE A 251 -2.69 12.97 -8.52
C PHE A 251 -1.31 12.68 -7.96
N ALA A 252 -0.47 13.71 -7.78
CA ALA A 252 0.90 13.51 -7.35
C ALA A 252 0.94 12.83 -5.97
N ILE A 253 1.66 11.70 -5.89
CA ILE A 253 1.89 10.93 -4.67
C ILE A 253 3.38 10.61 -4.54
N LYS A 254 3.81 10.28 -3.33
CA LYS A 254 5.17 9.81 -3.02
C LYS A 254 5.33 8.30 -3.20
N GLY A 255 4.27 7.52 -3.07
CA GLY A 255 4.33 6.06 -3.22
C GLY A 255 3.09 5.32 -2.74
N PHE A 256 3.16 3.99 -2.82
CA PHE A 256 2.07 3.08 -2.52
C PHE A 256 2.36 2.21 -1.29
N LEU A 257 1.32 1.88 -0.54
CA LEU A 257 1.30 0.89 0.53
C LEU A 257 0.30 -0.22 0.19
N TRP A 258 0.70 -1.48 0.31
CA TRP A 258 -0.11 -2.63 -0.10
C TRP A 258 -0.18 -3.69 1.00
N TYR A 259 -1.38 -4.04 1.44
CA TYR A 259 -1.57 -5.13 2.40
C TYR A 259 -2.68 -6.07 1.93
N GLN A 260 -2.24 -7.12 1.24
CA GLN A 260 -3.06 -8.14 0.63
C GLN A 260 -2.24 -9.42 0.45
N GLY A 261 -2.93 -10.55 0.43
CA GLY A 261 -2.36 -11.85 0.08
C GLY A 261 -3.22 -12.98 0.61
N GLU A 262 -4.04 -12.74 1.64
CA GLU A 262 -4.80 -13.80 2.30
C GLU A 262 -5.83 -14.45 1.37
N ALA A 263 -6.42 -13.68 0.45
CA ALA A 263 -7.30 -14.22 -0.60
C ALA A 263 -6.56 -14.96 -1.73
N ASN A 264 -5.23 -14.83 -1.78
CA ASN A 264 -4.33 -15.47 -2.74
C ASN A 264 -3.36 -16.45 -2.07
N MET A 265 -3.54 -16.81 -0.79
CA MET A 265 -2.55 -17.57 -0.02
C MET A 265 -2.23 -18.95 -0.63
N THR A 266 -3.12 -19.49 -1.46
CA THR A 266 -2.89 -20.75 -2.20
C THR A 266 -2.12 -20.57 -3.51
N ASP A 267 -1.80 -19.34 -3.91
CA ASP A 267 -0.99 -19.07 -5.10
C ASP A 267 0.47 -19.48 -4.84
N ASP A 268 1.09 -20.12 -5.82
CA ASP A 268 2.53 -20.38 -5.83
C ASP A 268 3.29 -19.18 -6.46
N VAL A 269 4.34 -19.45 -7.24
CA VAL A 269 5.03 -18.48 -8.09
C VAL A 269 4.11 -17.54 -8.89
N ILE A 270 2.87 -17.92 -9.19
CA ILE A 270 1.90 -17.05 -9.84
C ILE A 270 1.66 -15.73 -9.07
N TYR A 271 1.75 -15.71 -7.73
CA TYR A 271 1.56 -14.46 -6.98
C TYR A 271 2.69 -13.45 -7.23
N ASP A 272 3.93 -13.89 -7.46
CA ASP A 272 5.04 -13.03 -7.86
C ASP A 272 4.75 -12.34 -9.23
N HIS A 273 4.23 -13.10 -10.20
CA HIS A 273 3.79 -12.54 -11.48
C HIS A 273 2.63 -11.55 -11.31
N LYS A 274 1.66 -11.85 -10.43
CA LYS A 274 0.55 -10.93 -10.13
C LYS A 274 1.05 -9.63 -9.46
N MET A 275 1.98 -9.72 -8.53
CA MET A 275 2.62 -8.57 -7.89
C MET A 275 3.40 -7.72 -8.91
N ASN A 276 4.18 -8.36 -9.79
CA ASN A 276 4.90 -7.67 -10.85
C ASN A 276 3.96 -6.93 -11.82
N ALA A 277 2.87 -7.57 -12.23
CA ALA A 277 1.85 -6.95 -13.07
C ALA A 277 1.16 -5.76 -12.35
N LEU A 278 0.75 -5.94 -11.10
CA LEU A 278 0.14 -4.90 -10.28
C LEU A 278 1.05 -3.67 -10.15
N ILE A 279 2.27 -3.86 -9.64
CA ILE A 279 3.21 -2.78 -9.34
C ILE A 279 3.54 -1.97 -10.60
N ASN A 280 3.88 -2.64 -11.69
CA ASN A 280 4.24 -1.97 -12.93
C ASN A 280 3.04 -1.29 -13.58
N SER A 281 1.83 -1.88 -13.47
CA SER A 281 0.62 -1.25 -13.98
C SER A 281 0.34 0.08 -13.26
N TRP A 282 0.41 0.12 -11.93
CA TRP A 282 0.15 1.34 -11.17
C TRP A 282 1.21 2.41 -11.41
N ARG A 283 2.49 2.02 -11.45
CA ARG A 283 3.57 2.92 -11.84
C ARG A 283 3.36 3.54 -13.22
N LYS A 284 2.89 2.72 -14.18
CA LYS A 284 2.52 3.21 -15.51
C LYS A 284 1.31 4.16 -15.47
N THR A 285 0.29 3.88 -14.65
CA THR A 285 -0.87 4.77 -14.47
C THR A 285 -0.46 6.16 -13.97
N TRP A 286 0.55 6.24 -13.09
CA TRP A 286 1.13 7.50 -12.62
C TRP A 286 2.23 8.08 -13.52
N ASN A 287 2.61 7.36 -14.59
CA ASN A 287 3.75 7.68 -15.45
C ASN A 287 5.06 7.87 -14.68
N ASP A 288 5.30 7.04 -13.66
CA ASP A 288 6.52 7.03 -12.87
C ASP A 288 6.91 5.60 -12.47
N ALA A 289 7.89 5.05 -13.19
CA ALA A 289 8.43 3.71 -12.97
C ALA A 289 9.24 3.57 -11.66
N ALA A 290 9.59 4.69 -11.02
CA ALA A 290 10.40 4.70 -9.81
C ALA A 290 9.57 4.82 -8.53
N LEU A 291 8.23 5.00 -8.61
CA LEU A 291 7.39 5.17 -7.42
C LEU A 291 7.61 4.04 -6.40
N PRO A 292 7.96 4.37 -5.15
CA PRO A 292 8.04 3.43 -4.05
C PRO A 292 6.77 2.58 -3.91
N PHE A 293 6.96 1.28 -3.68
CA PHE A 293 5.86 0.35 -3.44
C PHE A 293 6.19 -0.54 -2.25
N TYR A 294 5.58 -0.26 -1.09
CA TYR A 294 5.85 -1.00 0.14
C TYR A 294 4.67 -1.89 0.52
N TYR A 295 4.95 -3.11 0.92
CA TYR A 295 3.92 -4.10 1.18
C TYR A 295 4.15 -4.89 2.46
N VAL A 296 3.14 -5.66 2.85
CA VAL A 296 3.06 -6.33 4.15
C VAL A 296 3.00 -7.83 3.93
N GLU A 297 3.91 -8.57 4.56
CA GLU A 297 3.80 -10.02 4.73
C GLU A 297 2.47 -10.35 5.40
N ILE A 298 1.73 -11.35 4.91
CA ILE A 298 0.46 -11.72 5.56
C ILE A 298 0.69 -12.36 6.93
N VAL A 299 -0.26 -12.21 7.84
CA VAL A 299 -0.08 -12.61 9.25
C VAL A 299 -0.09 -14.13 9.42
N PRO A 300 0.60 -14.68 10.44
CA PRO A 300 0.39 -16.05 10.89
C PRO A 300 -1.08 -16.31 11.18
N TYR A 301 -1.61 -17.44 10.71
CA TYR A 301 -2.98 -17.87 10.93
C TYR A 301 -3.10 -19.36 10.53
N TYR A 302 -4.01 -20.12 11.14
CA TYR A 302 -4.27 -21.51 10.75
C TYR A 302 -5.03 -21.61 9.41
N TYR A 303 -4.36 -21.30 8.30
CA TYR A 303 -4.90 -21.41 6.94
C TYR A 303 -5.24 -22.86 6.60
N SER A 304 -4.49 -23.83 7.12
CA SER A 304 -4.77 -25.26 6.94
C SER A 304 -6.14 -25.69 7.51
N GLN A 305 -6.72 -24.89 8.41
CA GLN A 305 -8.04 -25.14 8.99
C GLN A 305 -9.17 -24.38 8.27
N MET A 306 -8.85 -23.56 7.27
CA MET A 306 -9.86 -22.87 6.46
C MET A 306 -10.52 -23.82 5.47
N LYS A 307 -11.79 -23.56 5.17
CA LYS A 307 -12.45 -24.19 4.03
C LYS A 307 -11.78 -23.71 2.75
N SER A 308 -11.12 -24.63 2.05
CA SER A 308 -10.47 -24.38 0.76
C SER A 308 -10.67 -25.58 -0.15
N THR A 309 -10.66 -25.33 -1.46
CA THR A 309 -10.60 -26.38 -2.49
C THR A 309 -9.18 -26.86 -2.74
N ALA A 310 -8.17 -26.10 -2.31
CA ALA A 310 -6.76 -26.47 -2.40
C ALA A 310 -6.32 -27.20 -1.12
N VAL A 311 -5.32 -28.08 -1.26
CA VAL A 311 -4.66 -28.70 -0.11
C VAL A 311 -3.76 -27.66 0.55
N ILE A 312 -4.09 -27.29 1.78
CA ILE A 312 -3.31 -26.35 2.60
C ILE A 312 -2.72 -27.13 3.75
N THR A 313 -1.42 -26.96 3.98
CA THR A 313 -0.66 -27.58 5.07
C THR A 313 -0.07 -26.48 5.96
N PRO A 314 0.44 -26.80 7.16
CA PRO A 314 1.17 -25.82 7.96
C PRO A 314 2.35 -25.17 7.24
N GLU A 315 2.94 -25.79 6.21
CA GLU A 315 4.02 -25.22 5.42
C GLU A 315 3.54 -24.34 4.24
N SER A 316 2.23 -24.26 3.98
CA SER A 316 1.68 -23.48 2.85
C SER A 316 1.87 -21.97 3.05
N LEU A 317 1.64 -21.47 4.27
CA LEU A 317 1.82 -20.05 4.59
C LEU A 317 3.28 -19.58 4.43
N PRO A 318 4.29 -20.23 5.02
CA PRO A 318 5.68 -19.80 4.82
C PRO A 318 6.17 -19.97 3.37
N ALA A 319 5.64 -20.94 2.62
CA ALA A 319 5.87 -20.99 1.17
C ALA A 319 5.28 -19.76 0.45
N PHE A 320 4.08 -19.32 0.84
CA PHE A 320 3.50 -18.08 0.32
C PHE A 320 4.28 -16.83 0.73
N TRP A 321 4.79 -16.75 1.97
CA TRP A 321 5.70 -15.68 2.40
C TRP A 321 6.96 -15.61 1.54
N GLU A 322 7.55 -16.76 1.18
CA GLU A 322 8.69 -16.82 0.25
C GLU A 322 8.32 -16.26 -1.13
N VAL A 323 7.09 -16.49 -1.61
CA VAL A 323 6.58 -15.85 -2.85
C VAL A 323 6.36 -14.35 -2.67
N GLN A 324 5.84 -13.88 -1.53
CA GLN A 324 5.74 -12.44 -1.26
C GLN A 324 7.13 -11.77 -1.25
N GLN A 325 8.15 -12.44 -0.72
CA GLN A 325 9.53 -11.94 -0.74
C GLN A 325 10.10 -11.81 -2.15
N ALA A 326 9.65 -12.63 -3.11
CA ALA A 326 10.07 -12.58 -4.51
C ALA A 326 9.93 -11.18 -5.13
N ALA A 327 8.84 -10.48 -4.79
CA ALA A 327 8.54 -9.16 -5.32
C ALA A 327 9.58 -8.09 -4.89
N LEU A 328 10.45 -8.38 -3.90
CA LEU A 328 11.59 -7.53 -3.55
C LEU A 328 12.63 -7.39 -4.67
N LYS A 329 12.60 -8.26 -5.69
CA LYS A 329 13.42 -8.12 -6.89
C LYS A 329 13.00 -6.93 -7.76
N ILE A 330 11.76 -6.47 -7.63
CA ILE A 330 11.26 -5.31 -8.35
C ILE A 330 11.90 -4.05 -7.72
N PRO A 331 12.55 -3.16 -8.50
CA PRO A 331 13.17 -1.95 -7.96
C PRO A 331 12.20 -1.09 -7.15
N ASN A 332 12.73 -0.37 -6.15
CA ASN A 332 11.99 0.54 -5.28
C ASN A 332 10.81 -0.12 -4.52
N THR A 333 10.94 -1.42 -4.19
CA THR A 333 10.01 -2.13 -3.32
C THR A 333 10.57 -2.37 -1.92
N GLY A 334 9.72 -2.78 -1.00
CA GLY A 334 10.08 -3.15 0.36
C GLY A 334 8.94 -3.88 1.05
N MET A 335 9.26 -4.84 1.91
CA MET A 335 8.29 -5.65 2.63
C MET A 335 8.53 -5.54 4.14
N ILE A 336 7.47 -5.43 4.92
CA ILE A 336 7.56 -5.59 6.38
C ILE A 336 7.18 -7.01 6.79
N ILE A 337 7.78 -7.46 7.88
CA ILE A 337 7.52 -8.78 8.48
C ILE A 337 6.42 -8.65 9.55
N THR A 338 5.58 -9.67 9.71
CA THR A 338 4.45 -9.64 10.66
C THR A 338 4.32 -10.89 11.55
N THR A 339 5.32 -11.78 11.54
CA THR A 339 5.29 -13.04 12.30
C THR A 339 5.09 -12.88 13.81
N ASP A 340 5.40 -11.71 14.37
CA ASP A 340 5.22 -11.39 15.79
C ASP A 340 3.97 -10.57 16.11
N LEU A 341 3.09 -10.37 15.12
CA LEU A 341 1.92 -9.49 15.23
C LEU A 341 0.61 -10.27 15.26
N ASN A 342 0.59 -11.47 15.86
CA ASN A 342 -0.64 -12.21 16.06
C ASN A 342 -0.67 -13.05 17.35
N ASP A 343 -1.12 -12.44 18.45
CA ASP A 343 -1.26 -13.11 19.75
C ASP A 343 -2.37 -14.18 19.79
N ASP A 344 -3.30 -14.17 18.84
CA ASP A 344 -4.33 -15.19 18.69
C ASP A 344 -4.26 -15.76 17.27
N ILE A 345 -3.66 -16.93 17.14
CA ILE A 345 -3.44 -17.57 15.84
C ILE A 345 -4.75 -17.91 15.09
N HIS A 346 -5.90 -17.86 15.76
CA HIS A 346 -7.23 -17.99 15.14
C HIS A 346 -7.83 -16.65 14.69
N ASN A 347 -7.11 -15.54 14.84
CA ASN A 347 -7.53 -14.23 14.38
C ASN A 347 -6.80 -13.83 13.09
N LEU A 348 -7.50 -13.92 11.96
CA LEU A 348 -7.01 -13.47 10.65
C LEU A 348 -6.79 -11.94 10.56
N HIS A 349 -7.36 -11.18 11.50
CA HIS A 349 -7.31 -9.72 11.54
C HIS A 349 -6.72 -9.22 12.87
N PRO A 350 -5.44 -9.51 13.15
CA PRO A 350 -4.85 -9.12 14.41
C PRO A 350 -4.80 -7.60 14.55
N PRO A 351 -4.92 -7.07 15.78
CA PRO A 351 -5.16 -5.65 16.00
C PRO A 351 -3.93 -4.75 15.81
N TYR A 352 -2.72 -5.33 15.67
CA TYR A 352 -1.41 -4.66 15.65
C TYR A 352 -1.14 -3.72 14.47
N LYS A 353 -2.17 -3.07 13.92
CA LYS A 353 -2.09 -2.19 12.74
C LYS A 353 -1.27 -0.94 12.98
N TRP A 354 -1.10 -0.52 14.25
CA TRP A 354 -0.15 0.53 14.61
C TRP A 354 1.29 0.13 14.31
N GLU A 355 1.65 -1.13 14.53
CA GLU A 355 2.98 -1.64 14.29
C GLU A 355 3.21 -1.89 12.79
N VAL A 356 2.18 -2.36 12.08
CA VAL A 356 2.17 -2.40 10.60
C VAL A 356 2.44 -1.01 10.01
N GLY A 357 1.68 0.00 10.41
CA GLY A 357 1.86 1.38 9.95
C GLY A 357 3.24 1.94 10.31
N ARG A 358 3.72 1.68 11.53
CA ARG A 358 5.06 2.09 11.99
C ARG A 358 6.17 1.46 11.13
N ARG A 359 6.13 0.15 10.89
CA ARG A 359 7.14 -0.57 10.09
C ARG A 359 7.14 -0.10 8.63
N LEU A 360 5.96 0.13 8.03
CA LEU A 360 5.87 0.72 6.69
C LEU A 360 6.47 2.13 6.65
N ALA A 361 6.26 2.94 7.70
CA ALA A 361 6.83 4.28 7.77
C ALA A 361 8.36 4.25 7.93
N LEU A 362 8.91 3.29 8.69
CA LEU A 362 10.37 3.09 8.77
C LEU A 362 10.96 2.76 7.39
N LEU A 363 10.33 1.86 6.63
CA LEU A 363 10.73 1.57 5.25
C LEU A 363 10.74 2.83 4.38
N ALA A 364 9.66 3.62 4.44
CA ALA A 364 9.57 4.86 3.67
C ALA A 364 10.64 5.87 4.08
N LEU A 365 10.82 6.12 5.37
CA LEU A 365 11.84 7.03 5.89
C LEU A 365 13.24 6.64 5.41
N ALA A 366 13.58 5.36 5.46
CA ALA A 366 14.89 4.89 5.00
C ALA A 366 15.04 4.92 3.47
N LYS A 367 14.10 4.35 2.73
CA LYS A 367 14.25 4.10 1.28
C LYS A 367 13.70 5.21 0.38
N SER A 368 12.73 6.00 0.84
CA SER A 368 12.12 7.10 0.06
C SER A 368 12.58 8.49 0.50
N TYR A 369 13.04 8.63 1.75
CA TYR A 369 13.51 9.89 2.33
C TYR A 369 14.99 9.84 2.76
N ASN A 370 15.69 8.75 2.46
CA ASN A 370 17.13 8.57 2.73
C ASN A 370 17.54 8.84 4.18
N LYS A 371 16.65 8.58 5.15
CA LYS A 371 16.97 8.69 6.58
C LYS A 371 17.84 7.51 6.98
N ASN A 372 18.94 7.79 7.68
CA ASN A 372 19.80 6.75 8.24
C ASN A 372 19.18 6.17 9.51
N ILE A 373 18.23 5.24 9.35
CA ILE A 373 17.51 4.57 10.44
C ILE A 373 17.40 3.06 10.17
N VAL A 374 17.24 2.27 11.23
CA VAL A 374 16.94 0.85 11.12
C VAL A 374 15.46 0.68 10.73
N TYR A 375 15.22 -0.05 9.63
CA TYR A 375 13.88 -0.17 9.02
C TYR A 375 13.44 -1.61 8.76
N SER A 376 14.34 -2.59 8.89
CA SER A 376 14.08 -4.00 8.66
C SER A 376 14.81 -4.82 9.73
N GLY A 377 14.26 -5.98 10.08
CA GLY A 377 14.91 -6.96 10.93
C GLY A 377 15.84 -7.88 10.14
N PRO A 378 16.46 -8.88 10.80
CA PRO A 378 17.43 -9.76 10.16
C PRO A 378 16.85 -10.48 8.93
N VAL A 379 17.58 -10.46 7.82
CA VAL A 379 17.23 -11.20 6.59
C VAL A 379 18.35 -12.18 6.29
N TYR A 380 18.03 -13.46 6.16
CA TYR A 380 19.02 -14.50 5.85
C TYR A 380 19.85 -14.14 4.60
N GLN A 381 21.17 -14.33 4.68
CA GLN A 381 22.10 -14.08 3.57
C GLN A 381 22.82 -15.35 3.12
N SER A 382 23.38 -16.11 4.06
CA SER A 382 24.19 -17.28 3.73
C SER A 382 24.30 -18.23 4.90
N MET A 383 24.74 -19.45 4.62
CA MET A 383 25.05 -20.45 5.63
C MET A 383 26.42 -21.10 5.38
N ALA A 384 27.07 -21.55 6.44
CA ALA A 384 28.29 -22.36 6.39
C ALA A 384 28.16 -23.57 7.32
N ILE A 385 28.47 -24.76 6.80
CA ILE A 385 28.48 -25.99 7.61
C ILE A 385 29.83 -26.07 8.35
N LYS A 386 29.76 -26.30 9.67
CA LYS A 386 30.92 -26.43 10.57
C LYS A 386 30.75 -27.66 11.44
N GLY A 387 31.30 -28.78 10.99
CA GLY A 387 31.10 -30.08 11.64
C GLY A 387 29.61 -30.44 11.68
N SER A 388 29.06 -30.60 12.89
CA SER A 388 27.65 -30.91 13.13
C SER A 388 26.74 -29.68 13.28
N THR A 389 27.24 -28.48 12.94
CA THR A 389 26.49 -27.22 13.08
C THR A 389 26.38 -26.47 11.74
N ILE A 390 25.38 -25.60 11.63
CA ILE A 390 25.24 -24.65 10.54
C ILE A 390 25.31 -23.23 11.12
N GLU A 391 26.27 -22.44 10.64
CA GLU A 391 26.36 -21.01 10.93
C GLU A 391 25.55 -20.22 9.90
N LEU A 392 24.65 -19.34 10.35
CA LEU A 392 23.83 -18.48 9.52
C LEU A 392 24.28 -17.02 9.63
N THR A 393 24.33 -16.30 8.52
CA THR A 393 24.59 -14.86 8.47
C THR A 393 23.38 -14.08 7.99
N PHE A 394 23.22 -12.84 8.45
CA PHE A 394 22.04 -12.02 8.17
C PHE A 394 22.42 -10.60 7.72
N ALA A 395 21.64 -10.05 6.79
CA ALA A 395 21.56 -8.61 6.55
C ALA A 395 20.69 -7.95 7.63
N ASN A 396 20.68 -6.61 7.66
CA ASN A 396 19.75 -5.82 8.48
C ASN A 396 19.77 -6.13 9.99
N VAL A 397 20.95 -6.47 10.50
CA VAL A 397 21.14 -6.78 11.94
C VAL A 397 21.08 -5.55 12.84
N GLY A 398 21.04 -4.33 12.29
CA GLY A 398 20.98 -3.09 13.09
C GLY A 398 22.12 -3.04 14.11
N LYS A 399 21.78 -2.84 15.40
CA LYS A 399 22.74 -2.89 16.52
C LYS A 399 23.20 -4.30 16.92
N GLY A 400 22.75 -5.33 16.23
CA GLY A 400 23.07 -6.75 16.43
C GLY A 400 21.82 -7.62 16.58
N LEU A 401 22.01 -8.94 16.57
CA LEU A 401 20.92 -9.90 16.79
C LEU A 401 20.48 -9.94 18.26
N ALA A 402 19.22 -10.29 18.48
CA ALA A 402 18.62 -10.43 19.80
C ALA A 402 17.52 -11.52 19.81
N SER A 403 17.31 -12.10 20.99
CA SER A 403 16.06 -12.78 21.32
C SER A 403 15.08 -11.76 21.93
N LYS A 404 13.90 -11.57 21.33
CA LYS A 404 12.91 -10.57 21.76
C LYS A 404 12.51 -10.71 23.23
N ASP A 405 12.42 -11.94 23.72
CA ASP A 405 11.97 -12.28 25.06
C ASP A 405 13.11 -12.75 25.99
N GLY A 406 14.36 -12.69 25.52
CA GLY A 406 15.53 -13.16 26.26
C GLY A 406 15.61 -14.68 26.45
N LYS A 407 14.72 -15.45 25.83
CA LYS A 407 14.71 -16.92 25.89
C LYS A 407 15.52 -17.53 24.74
N PRO A 408 15.84 -18.84 24.77
CA PRO A 408 16.43 -19.53 23.63
C PRO A 408 15.67 -19.28 22.34
N LEU A 409 16.37 -19.23 21.21
CA LEU A 409 15.74 -18.97 19.92
C LEU A 409 14.76 -20.08 19.56
N THR A 410 13.61 -19.70 19.03
CA THR A 410 12.54 -20.62 18.63
C THR A 410 12.38 -20.70 17.13
N TRP A 411 11.65 -21.73 16.66
CA TRP A 411 11.29 -21.96 15.26
C TRP A 411 12.44 -22.22 14.29
N PHE A 412 13.54 -22.79 14.78
CA PHE A 412 14.57 -23.37 13.95
C PHE A 412 14.35 -24.88 13.76
N SER A 413 14.50 -25.34 12.52
CA SER A 413 14.63 -26.75 12.21
C SER A 413 15.82 -26.99 11.29
N ILE A 414 16.44 -28.16 11.43
CA ILE A 414 17.66 -28.55 10.72
C ILE A 414 17.44 -29.94 10.10
N ALA A 415 18.04 -30.17 8.93
CA ALA A 415 17.96 -31.45 8.23
C ALA A 415 19.33 -31.85 7.69
N GLY A 416 19.57 -33.15 7.58
CA GLY A 416 20.67 -33.70 6.81
C GLY A 416 20.35 -33.74 5.30
N ALA A 417 21.17 -34.47 4.54
CA ALA A 417 20.95 -34.64 3.09
C ALA A 417 19.65 -35.40 2.74
N ASP A 418 19.04 -36.08 3.71
CA ASP A 418 17.75 -36.77 3.56
C ASP A 418 16.55 -35.81 3.53
N GLY A 419 16.76 -34.52 3.85
CA GLY A 419 15.72 -33.50 3.86
C GLY A 419 14.68 -33.64 4.97
N LYS A 420 14.92 -34.50 5.98
CA LYS A 420 14.02 -34.67 7.12
C LYS A 420 14.32 -33.63 8.19
N PHE A 421 13.48 -32.60 8.26
CA PHE A 421 13.63 -31.53 9.23
C PHE A 421 13.22 -31.98 10.63
N VAL A 422 14.12 -31.78 11.59
CA VAL A 422 13.87 -31.94 13.02
C VAL A 422 14.05 -30.59 13.73
N LYS A 423 13.50 -30.46 14.94
CA LYS A 423 13.72 -29.27 15.77
C LYS A 423 15.22 -29.06 16.01
N ALA A 424 15.66 -27.80 15.97
CA ALA A 424 17.04 -27.42 16.20
C ALA A 424 17.18 -26.44 17.36
N ASP A 425 18.29 -26.57 18.09
CA ASP A 425 18.77 -25.53 18.99
C ASP A 425 19.46 -24.45 18.17
N ALA A 426 19.26 -23.19 18.54
CA ALA A 426 19.85 -22.04 17.86
C ALA A 426 20.38 -21.01 18.88
N VAL A 427 21.62 -20.58 18.69
CA VAL A 427 22.32 -19.64 19.59
C VAL A 427 22.87 -18.46 18.79
N ILE A 428 22.73 -17.25 19.32
CA ILE A 428 23.33 -16.04 18.75
C ILE A 428 24.82 -16.01 19.12
N ASP A 429 25.69 -15.95 18.12
CA ASP A 429 27.12 -15.70 18.26
C ASP A 429 27.51 -14.45 17.44
N GLY A 430 27.67 -13.32 18.13
CA GLY A 430 27.84 -12.01 17.48
C GLY A 430 26.65 -11.67 16.56
N ASN A 431 26.92 -11.59 15.26
CA ASN A 431 25.91 -11.36 14.21
C ASN A 431 25.54 -12.63 13.43
N LYS A 432 25.88 -13.80 13.97
CA LYS A 432 25.52 -15.10 13.42
C LYS A 432 24.50 -15.82 14.30
N VAL A 433 23.82 -16.78 13.71
CA VAL A 433 23.06 -17.79 14.45
C VAL A 433 23.67 -19.15 14.17
N ILE A 434 24.06 -19.87 15.22
CA ILE A 434 24.60 -21.23 15.14
C ILE A 434 23.46 -22.19 15.41
N VAL A 435 23.20 -23.09 14.47
CA VAL A 435 22.07 -24.04 14.51
C VAL A 435 22.59 -25.47 14.57
N SER A 436 22.03 -26.27 15.46
CA SER A 436 22.44 -27.67 15.64
C SER A 436 21.30 -28.54 16.17
N SER A 437 21.39 -29.85 15.97
CA SER A 437 20.54 -30.83 16.64
C SER A 437 21.32 -32.11 16.92
N PRO A 438 21.17 -32.76 18.09
CA PRO A 438 21.79 -34.05 18.37
C PRO A 438 21.30 -35.15 17.41
N GLU A 439 20.14 -34.98 16.79
CA GLU A 439 19.57 -35.93 15.81
C GLU A 439 20.19 -35.80 14.41
N VAL A 440 20.93 -34.70 14.13
CA VAL A 440 21.50 -34.41 12.81
C VAL A 440 23.00 -34.13 12.93
N THR A 441 23.80 -35.18 12.77
CA THR A 441 25.28 -35.09 12.87
C THR A 441 25.94 -34.54 11.61
N ASN A 442 25.28 -34.63 10.45
CA ASN A 442 25.75 -34.14 9.15
C ASN A 442 24.70 -33.19 8.54
N PRO A 443 24.59 -31.95 9.03
CA PRO A 443 23.53 -31.06 8.61
C PRO A 443 23.78 -30.50 7.20
N ALA A 444 22.70 -30.30 6.45
CA ALA A 444 22.72 -29.79 5.08
C ALA A 444 21.80 -28.57 4.89
N ALA A 445 20.75 -28.43 5.71
CA ALA A 445 19.78 -27.35 5.54
C ALA A 445 19.18 -26.87 6.87
N VAL A 446 18.72 -25.62 6.88
CA VAL A 446 18.00 -24.97 7.99
C VAL A 446 16.73 -24.33 7.46
N ARG A 447 15.69 -24.34 8.30
CA ARG A 447 14.46 -23.55 8.14
C ARG A 447 14.24 -22.70 9.38
N PHE A 448 13.72 -21.50 9.18
CA PHE A 448 13.32 -20.58 10.24
C PHE A 448 11.88 -20.12 10.00
N ALA A 449 11.05 -20.22 11.04
CA ALA A 449 9.63 -19.82 11.00
C ALA A 449 8.84 -20.48 9.86
N TRP A 450 9.12 -21.75 9.59
CA TRP A 450 8.53 -22.50 8.47
C TRP A 450 7.27 -23.28 8.88
N SER A 451 6.33 -22.58 9.52
CA SER A 451 5.00 -23.07 9.86
C SER A 451 4.00 -21.91 9.92
N GLU A 452 2.73 -22.17 9.66
CA GLU A 452 1.67 -21.15 9.63
C GLU A 452 1.39 -20.50 11.00
N ASP A 453 1.77 -21.18 12.08
CA ASP A 453 1.70 -20.72 13.47
C ASP A 453 3.01 -20.16 14.01
N ALA A 454 3.99 -19.94 13.14
CA ALA A 454 5.30 -19.45 13.56
C ALA A 454 5.24 -18.02 14.12
N GLN A 455 5.58 -17.91 15.41
CA GLN A 455 5.78 -16.65 16.13
C GLN A 455 7.18 -16.62 16.77
N PRO A 456 8.24 -16.40 15.98
CA PRO A 456 9.61 -16.52 16.43
C PRO A 456 10.08 -15.33 17.26
N ASN A 457 11.13 -15.57 18.06
CA ASN A 457 11.77 -14.55 18.89
C ASN A 457 13.12 -14.04 18.35
N LEU A 458 13.59 -14.45 17.16
CA LEU A 458 14.78 -13.86 16.54
C LEU A 458 14.50 -12.47 15.96
N PHE A 459 15.16 -11.46 16.52
CA PHE A 459 15.01 -10.04 16.22
C PHE A 459 16.38 -9.40 16.03
N ASN A 460 16.40 -8.16 15.52
CA ASN A 460 17.52 -7.27 15.81
C ASN A 460 17.29 -6.52 17.14
N LYS A 461 18.37 -5.97 17.71
CA LYS A 461 18.34 -5.16 18.94
C LYS A 461 17.54 -3.86 18.82
N ASP A 462 17.11 -3.50 17.61
CA ASP A 462 16.23 -2.36 17.35
C ASP A 462 14.73 -2.75 17.35
N GLY A 463 14.42 -4.01 17.65
CA GLY A 463 13.06 -4.49 17.88
C GLY A 463 12.30 -4.86 16.61
N LEU A 464 12.98 -5.23 15.53
CA LEU A 464 12.37 -5.72 14.29
C LEU A 464 12.61 -7.23 14.09
N PRO A 465 11.57 -8.01 13.73
CA PRO A 465 11.66 -9.47 13.59
C PRO A 465 12.48 -9.89 12.38
N ALA A 466 13.12 -11.05 12.47
CA ALA A 466 13.74 -11.70 11.33
C ALA A 466 12.69 -12.23 10.33
N ALA A 467 13.02 -12.16 9.05
CA ALA A 467 12.19 -12.70 7.99
C ALA A 467 12.24 -14.24 7.96
N PRO A 468 11.12 -14.95 7.76
CA PRO A 468 11.10 -16.40 7.52
C PRO A 468 11.96 -16.80 6.32
N PHE A 469 12.60 -17.96 6.40
CA PHE A 469 13.41 -18.50 5.29
C PHE A 469 13.59 -20.02 5.37
N ARG A 470 14.00 -20.59 4.24
CA ARG A 470 14.55 -21.95 4.14
C ARG A 470 15.82 -21.94 3.33
N THR A 471 16.76 -22.82 3.64
CA THR A 471 18.00 -22.97 2.85
C THR A 471 17.93 -24.13 1.85
N ASN A 472 16.97 -25.05 2.01
CA ASN A 472 16.73 -26.12 1.04
C ASN A 472 15.75 -25.69 -0.05
N ASN A 473 16.14 -25.86 -1.32
CA ASN A 473 15.31 -25.61 -2.49
C ASN A 473 14.44 -24.33 -2.40
N PRO A 474 15.03 -23.16 -2.03
CA PRO A 474 14.27 -21.92 -2.03
C PRO A 474 13.73 -21.66 -3.43
N ILE A 475 12.54 -21.05 -3.54
CA ILE A 475 11.98 -20.73 -4.85
C ILE A 475 13.01 -19.87 -5.61
N LYS A 476 13.46 -20.40 -6.76
CA LYS A 476 14.38 -19.68 -7.64
C LYS A 476 13.53 -18.80 -8.55
N PHE A 477 13.52 -17.52 -8.26
CA PHE A 477 12.91 -16.54 -9.14
C PHE A 477 13.90 -16.19 -10.25
N SER A 478 13.48 -16.30 -11.50
CA SER A 478 14.26 -15.75 -12.61
C SER A 478 14.36 -14.23 -12.45
N PRO A 479 15.56 -13.64 -12.43
CA PRO A 479 15.69 -12.21 -12.63
C PRO A 479 15.24 -11.91 -14.06
N ASN A 480 14.27 -11.02 -14.20
CA ASN A 480 13.82 -10.52 -15.51
C ASN A 480 14.91 -9.66 -16.16
#